data_AF-A0A938NK25-F1
#
_entry.id   AF-A0A938NK25-F1
#
_cell.length_a   1.000
_cell.length_b   1.000
_cell.length_c   1.000
_cell.angle_alpha   90.00
_cell.angle_beta   90.00
_cell.angle_gamma   90.00
#
_symmetry.space_group_name_H-M   'P 1'
#
loop_
_entity.id
_entity.type
_entity.pdbx_description
1 polymer ?
#
loop_
_entity_poly.entity_id
_entity_poly.type
_entity_poly.pdbx_seq_one_letter_code
_entity_poly.pdbx_strand_id
1 'polypeptide(L)'
;MIERRKTGIDSIGDVPWGTHLCQFYNNKKDLIDILVPYFKTGLENNEFCLCVTSKPLTEKEAKKTIKRAVPDLDQYLKRGQIEIVPHTEWYLKDGAFNLQRALNAWFNKLNQALAKGYDGMRVTGNMYWLERRGWKDFDRYEEELNNAIGKYRMIALCTYPLDKHEVHEVIDIVRNHQFALIKREGKWGFVESTERKRADKVLRETRDYLENLFNYANVPIIVWDPSFRITRFNHAFEHLTGYMAEEVTGKELKMFFPEVSREDSIEKIKRTSSGEYWEAVEIPILCKDGDVRIALWNSANIYTEDSLTIIATIAQGIDITERKRAEEMLQHQRDALTTHTRILSAILRTRDLDKLLNTILEEVMFFLHVEFGCIHLVQG
;
A
#
# COMPACT_ATOMS: atom_id res chain seq x y z
N MET A 1 -14.10 3.83 -1.68
CA MET A 1 -15.05 2.82 -1.16
C MET A 1 -14.87 1.54 -1.96
N ILE A 2 -14.89 0.37 -1.32
CA ILE A 2 -14.77 -0.93 -2.02
C ILE A 2 -16.10 -1.20 -2.73
N GLU A 3 -16.06 -1.47 -4.05
CA GLU A 3 -17.24 -1.83 -4.84
C GLU A 3 -17.87 -3.12 -4.31
N ARG A 4 -19.18 -3.10 -4.03
CA ARG A 4 -19.94 -4.27 -3.55
C ARG A 4 -20.91 -4.75 -4.62
N ARG A 5 -21.09 -6.07 -4.69
CA ARG A 5 -21.93 -6.77 -5.66
C ARG A 5 -23.01 -7.57 -4.94
N LYS A 6 -24.24 -7.54 -5.46
CA LYS A 6 -25.33 -8.39 -4.96
C LYS A 6 -24.96 -9.86 -5.12
N THR A 7 -25.12 -10.66 -4.07
CA THR A 7 -24.85 -12.11 -4.17
C THR A 7 -25.99 -12.89 -4.80
N GLY A 8 -27.22 -12.38 -4.71
CA GLY A 8 -28.43 -13.17 -4.99
C GLY A 8 -28.82 -14.11 -3.85
N ILE A 9 -28.10 -14.07 -2.73
CA ILE A 9 -28.34 -14.88 -1.54
C ILE A 9 -28.83 -13.92 -0.44
N ASP A 10 -30.14 -13.91 -0.21
CA ASP A 10 -30.80 -12.90 0.64
C ASP A 10 -30.19 -12.82 2.05
N SER A 11 -29.74 -13.94 2.61
CA SER A 11 -29.13 -13.98 3.94
C SER A 11 -27.76 -13.30 4.01
N ILE A 12 -27.02 -13.16 2.90
CA ILE A 12 -25.67 -12.55 2.87
C ILE A 12 -25.73 -11.09 2.40
N GLY A 13 -26.59 -10.78 1.41
CA GLY A 13 -26.67 -9.44 0.82
C GLY A 13 -25.52 -9.14 -0.14
N ASP A 14 -24.90 -7.96 0.00
CA ASP A 14 -23.87 -7.48 -0.93
C ASP A 14 -22.48 -7.78 -0.42
N VAL A 15 -21.59 -8.27 -1.29
CA VAL A 15 -20.21 -8.63 -0.94
C VAL A 15 -19.20 -7.95 -1.86
N PRO A 16 -17.98 -7.66 -1.42
CA PRO A 16 -16.95 -7.16 -2.32
C PRO A 16 -16.51 -8.23 -3.32
N TRP A 17 -15.84 -7.81 -4.39
CA TRP A 17 -15.03 -8.73 -5.19
C TRP A 17 -13.99 -9.45 -4.32
N GLY A 18 -13.61 -10.65 -4.76
CA GLY A 18 -12.71 -11.53 -4.05
C GLY A 18 -13.37 -12.29 -2.90
N THR A 19 -14.71 -12.43 -2.93
CA THR A 19 -15.45 -13.12 -1.87
C THR A 19 -15.53 -14.63 -2.11
N HIS A 20 -15.22 -15.42 -1.08
CA HIS A 20 -15.30 -16.88 -1.09
C HIS A 20 -16.36 -17.40 -0.11
N LEU A 21 -17.39 -18.04 -0.66
CA LEU A 21 -18.55 -18.55 0.04
C LEU A 21 -18.53 -20.07 0.00
N CYS A 22 -18.93 -20.74 1.07
CA CYS A 22 -19.33 -22.14 1.01
C CYS A 22 -20.80 -22.34 1.32
N GLN A 23 -21.37 -23.40 0.76
CA GLN A 23 -22.70 -23.88 1.06
C GLN A 23 -22.64 -25.35 1.43
N PHE A 24 -23.17 -25.68 2.61
CA PHE A 24 -23.47 -27.06 2.97
C PHE A 24 -24.90 -27.40 2.55
N TYR A 25 -25.07 -28.56 1.91
CA TYR A 25 -26.37 -29.06 1.47
C TYR A 25 -26.61 -30.49 1.91
N ASN A 26 -27.88 -30.83 2.22
CA ASN A 26 -28.28 -32.20 2.54
C ASN A 26 -28.92 -32.92 1.34
N ASN A 27 -29.46 -32.15 0.40
CA ASN A 27 -30.17 -32.69 -0.76
C ASN A 27 -30.04 -31.75 -1.96
N LYS A 28 -30.49 -32.23 -3.12
CA LYS A 28 -30.43 -31.48 -4.39
C LYS A 28 -31.22 -30.17 -4.37
N LYS A 29 -32.33 -30.10 -3.62
CA LYS A 29 -33.15 -28.89 -3.51
C LYS A 29 -32.35 -27.80 -2.79
N ASP A 30 -31.68 -28.13 -1.69
CA ASP A 30 -30.84 -27.18 -0.96
C ASP A 30 -29.76 -26.58 -1.87
N LEU A 31 -29.08 -27.41 -2.67
CA LEU A 31 -28.10 -26.94 -3.66
C LEU A 31 -28.72 -25.92 -4.65
N ILE A 32 -29.89 -26.24 -5.19
CA ILE A 32 -30.60 -25.41 -6.17
C ILE A 32 -31.09 -24.08 -5.56
N ASP A 33 -31.57 -24.10 -4.31
CA ASP A 33 -32.12 -22.94 -3.60
C ASP A 33 -31.12 -21.77 -3.54
N ILE A 34 -29.81 -22.05 -3.52
CA ILE A 34 -28.74 -21.05 -3.52
C ILE A 34 -28.15 -20.83 -4.91
N LEU A 35 -27.88 -21.91 -5.64
CA LEU A 35 -27.17 -21.86 -6.93
C LEU A 35 -27.92 -21.04 -7.98
N VAL A 36 -29.25 -21.15 -8.02
CA VAL A 36 -30.06 -20.47 -9.05
C VAL A 36 -30.11 -18.95 -8.85
N PRO A 37 -30.48 -18.41 -7.67
CA PRO A 37 -30.43 -16.98 -7.42
C PRO A 37 -29.03 -16.38 -7.60
N TYR A 38 -27.99 -17.13 -7.21
CA TYR A 38 -26.59 -16.73 -7.35
C TYR A 38 -26.21 -16.47 -8.82
N PHE A 39 -26.49 -17.42 -9.71
CA PHE A 39 -26.19 -17.24 -11.14
C PHE A 39 -27.10 -16.24 -11.84
N LYS A 40 -28.40 -16.22 -11.49
CA LYS A 40 -29.32 -15.21 -12.03
C LYS A 40 -28.79 -13.80 -11.78
N THR A 41 -28.37 -13.53 -10.54
CA THR A 41 -27.83 -12.23 -10.14
C THR A 41 -26.53 -11.89 -10.87
N GLY A 42 -25.62 -12.86 -11.06
CA GLY A 42 -24.39 -12.63 -11.83
C GLY A 42 -24.67 -12.29 -13.30
N LEU A 43 -25.58 -13.03 -13.93
CA LEU A 43 -25.98 -12.81 -15.33
C LEU A 43 -26.62 -11.43 -15.55
N GLU A 44 -27.48 -10.99 -14.63
CA GLU A 44 -28.13 -9.67 -14.66
C GLU A 44 -27.16 -8.51 -14.43
N ASN A 45 -26.10 -8.73 -13.66
CA ASN A 45 -25.09 -7.70 -13.34
C ASN A 45 -23.86 -7.71 -14.27
N ASN A 46 -24.00 -8.24 -15.50
CA ASN A 46 -22.89 -8.29 -16.48
C ASN A 46 -21.65 -9.08 -16.01
N GLU A 47 -21.85 -10.16 -15.26
CA GLU A 47 -20.75 -10.99 -14.76
C GLU A 47 -20.69 -12.30 -15.57
N PHE A 48 -19.47 -12.78 -15.83
CA PHE A 48 -19.27 -14.10 -16.41
C PHE A 48 -19.52 -15.18 -15.35
N CYS A 49 -20.25 -16.23 -15.71
CA CYS A 49 -20.71 -17.26 -14.78
C CYS A 49 -20.12 -18.63 -15.16
N LEU A 50 -19.42 -19.28 -14.24
CA LEU A 50 -18.89 -20.63 -14.43
C LEU A 50 -19.53 -21.58 -13.43
N CYS A 51 -20.27 -22.58 -13.90
CA CYS A 51 -20.88 -23.61 -13.07
C CYS A 51 -20.16 -24.94 -13.28
N VAL A 52 -19.35 -25.34 -12.30
CA VAL A 52 -18.72 -26.66 -12.29
C VAL A 52 -19.59 -27.64 -11.52
N THR A 53 -20.20 -28.56 -12.26
CA THR A 53 -21.25 -29.47 -11.77
C THR A 53 -20.71 -30.83 -11.33
N SER A 54 -21.33 -31.41 -10.30
CA SER A 54 -21.10 -32.79 -9.86
C SER A 54 -22.41 -33.38 -9.37
N LYS A 55 -22.46 -34.69 -9.13
CA LYS A 55 -23.62 -35.32 -8.47
C LYS A 55 -23.95 -34.53 -7.18
N PRO A 56 -25.22 -34.37 -6.80
CA PRO A 56 -26.44 -34.89 -7.42
C PRO A 56 -26.99 -34.04 -8.59
N LEU A 57 -26.29 -32.98 -9.03
CA LEU A 57 -26.75 -32.07 -10.08
C LEU A 57 -25.88 -32.18 -11.33
N THR A 58 -26.37 -32.88 -12.36
CA THR A 58 -25.65 -33.00 -13.63
C THR A 58 -25.71 -31.70 -14.44
N GLU A 59 -24.82 -31.53 -15.42
CA GLU A 59 -24.80 -30.38 -16.34
C GLU A 59 -26.17 -30.13 -17.01
N LYS A 60 -26.82 -31.19 -17.53
CA LYS A 60 -28.13 -31.11 -18.19
C LYS A 60 -29.22 -30.64 -17.22
N GLU A 61 -29.17 -31.10 -15.97
CA GLU A 61 -30.13 -30.71 -14.94
C GLU A 61 -29.86 -29.30 -14.43
N ALA A 62 -28.61 -28.89 -14.28
CA ALA A 62 -28.22 -27.52 -13.94
C ALA A 62 -28.75 -26.55 -15.00
N LYS A 63 -28.49 -26.82 -16.29
CA LYS A 63 -29.04 -26.06 -17.43
C LYS A 63 -30.56 -25.94 -17.35
N LYS A 64 -31.27 -27.05 -17.18
CA LYS A 64 -32.74 -27.06 -17.08
C LYS A 64 -33.24 -26.27 -15.87
N THR A 65 -32.54 -26.34 -14.75
CA THR A 65 -32.96 -25.71 -13.49
C THR A 65 -32.74 -24.20 -13.54
N ILE A 66 -31.57 -23.74 -13.99
CA ILE A 66 -31.29 -22.31 -14.16
C ILE A 66 -32.24 -21.70 -15.18
N LYS A 67 -32.52 -22.39 -16.29
CA LYS A 67 -33.45 -21.92 -17.34
C LYS A 67 -34.86 -21.65 -16.84
N ARG A 68 -35.32 -22.36 -15.81
CA ARG A 68 -36.65 -22.11 -15.21
C ARG A 68 -36.74 -20.75 -14.52
N ALA A 69 -35.63 -20.26 -13.97
CA ALA A 69 -35.58 -18.96 -13.28
C ALA A 69 -35.00 -17.83 -14.17
N VAL A 70 -34.24 -18.20 -15.20
CA VAL A 70 -33.65 -17.30 -16.20
C VAL A 70 -34.10 -17.76 -17.59
N PRO A 71 -35.28 -17.31 -18.08
CA PRO A 71 -35.83 -17.78 -19.36
C PRO A 71 -34.88 -17.55 -20.55
N ASP A 72 -34.10 -16.47 -20.52
CA ASP A 72 -33.14 -16.11 -21.58
C ASP A 72 -31.78 -16.83 -21.48
N LEU A 73 -31.66 -17.86 -20.63
CA LEU A 73 -30.39 -18.59 -20.42
C LEU A 73 -29.72 -19.04 -21.73
N ASP A 74 -30.50 -19.44 -22.74
CA ASP A 74 -29.96 -19.86 -24.04
C ASP A 74 -29.19 -18.72 -24.74
N GLN A 75 -29.62 -17.46 -24.57
CA GLN A 75 -28.92 -16.29 -25.11
C GLN A 75 -27.60 -16.06 -24.38
N TYR A 76 -27.61 -16.18 -23.05
CA TYR A 76 -26.41 -16.08 -22.21
C TYR A 76 -25.37 -17.17 -22.55
N LEU A 77 -25.83 -18.41 -22.77
CA LEU A 77 -25.00 -19.51 -23.23
C LEU A 77 -24.42 -19.22 -24.63
N LYS A 78 -25.24 -18.75 -25.57
CA LYS A 78 -24.82 -18.47 -26.96
C LYS A 78 -23.76 -17.36 -27.03
N ARG A 79 -23.87 -16.32 -26.21
CA ARG A 79 -22.85 -15.25 -26.12
C ARG A 79 -21.66 -15.58 -25.23
N GLY A 80 -21.67 -16.76 -24.60
CA GLY A 80 -20.60 -17.23 -23.73
C GLY A 80 -20.46 -16.43 -22.43
N GLN A 81 -21.56 -15.91 -21.88
CA GLN A 81 -21.56 -15.28 -20.55
C GLN A 81 -21.67 -16.32 -19.43
N ILE A 82 -22.23 -17.50 -19.72
CA ILE A 82 -22.27 -18.62 -18.77
C ILE A 82 -21.72 -19.89 -19.39
N GLU A 83 -20.90 -20.61 -18.65
CA GLU A 83 -20.41 -21.94 -18.97
C GLU A 83 -20.85 -22.89 -17.86
N ILE A 84 -21.41 -24.04 -18.24
CA ILE A 84 -21.83 -25.09 -17.32
C ILE A 84 -21.10 -26.35 -17.76
N VAL A 85 -20.21 -26.84 -16.91
CA VAL A 85 -19.26 -27.92 -17.23
C VAL A 85 -19.28 -28.98 -16.14
N PRO A 86 -19.01 -30.26 -16.44
CA PRO A 86 -18.86 -31.28 -15.41
C PRO A 86 -17.51 -31.14 -14.68
N HIS A 87 -17.47 -31.54 -13.40
CA HIS A 87 -16.25 -31.56 -12.59
C HIS A 87 -15.10 -32.38 -13.21
N THR A 88 -15.42 -33.37 -14.04
CA THR A 88 -14.44 -34.18 -14.78
C THR A 88 -13.67 -33.38 -15.82
N GLU A 89 -14.27 -32.36 -16.42
CA GLU A 89 -13.62 -31.48 -17.39
C GLU A 89 -12.87 -30.32 -16.73
N TRP A 90 -13.14 -30.09 -15.43
CA TRP A 90 -12.55 -28.99 -14.67
C TRP A 90 -11.51 -29.46 -13.66
N TYR A 91 -11.96 -30.12 -12.59
CA TYR A 91 -11.12 -30.54 -11.47
C TYR A 91 -10.31 -31.79 -11.81
N LEU A 92 -10.92 -32.77 -12.47
CA LEU A 92 -10.32 -34.06 -12.81
C LEU A 92 -9.89 -34.16 -14.28
N LYS A 93 -9.56 -33.03 -14.91
CA LYS A 93 -8.93 -33.04 -16.24
C LYS A 93 -7.68 -33.95 -16.13
N ASP A 94 -7.52 -34.92 -17.02
CA ASP A 94 -6.43 -35.94 -16.95
C ASP A 94 -6.56 -37.01 -15.83
N GLY A 95 -7.75 -37.16 -15.23
CA GLY A 95 -8.09 -38.27 -14.33
C GLY A 95 -7.71 -38.08 -12.86
N ALA A 96 -6.97 -37.02 -12.51
CA ALA A 96 -6.59 -36.69 -11.14
C ALA A 96 -6.80 -35.21 -10.83
N PHE A 97 -7.09 -34.90 -9.57
CA PHE A 97 -7.19 -33.53 -9.10
C PHE A 97 -5.80 -32.88 -9.03
N ASN A 98 -5.70 -31.66 -9.56
CA ASN A 98 -4.49 -30.85 -9.47
C ASN A 98 -4.88 -29.40 -9.11
N LEU A 99 -4.41 -28.96 -7.94
CA LEU A 99 -4.67 -27.66 -7.34
C LEU A 99 -4.28 -26.51 -8.27
N GLN A 100 -3.00 -26.44 -8.66
CA GLN A 100 -2.48 -25.34 -9.48
C GLN A 100 -3.19 -25.24 -10.84
N ARG A 101 -3.51 -26.37 -11.46
CA ARG A 101 -4.22 -26.39 -12.75
C ARG A 101 -5.63 -25.83 -12.60
N ALA A 102 -6.37 -26.23 -11.57
CA ALA A 102 -7.74 -25.76 -11.35
C ALA A 102 -7.77 -24.24 -11.09
N LEU A 103 -6.84 -23.73 -10.26
CA LEU A 103 -6.70 -22.29 -9.98
C LEU A 103 -6.29 -21.51 -11.23
N ASN A 104 -5.27 -21.95 -11.96
CA ASN A 104 -4.84 -21.29 -13.19
C ASN A 104 -5.96 -21.26 -14.25
N ALA A 105 -6.77 -22.31 -14.34
CA ALA A 105 -7.94 -22.33 -15.22
C ALA A 105 -8.98 -21.27 -14.83
N TRP A 106 -9.23 -21.06 -13.52
CA TRP A 106 -10.12 -19.99 -13.03
C TRP A 106 -9.57 -18.62 -13.39
N PHE A 107 -8.29 -18.36 -13.15
CA PHE A 107 -7.66 -17.07 -13.46
C PHE A 107 -7.66 -16.77 -14.96
N ASN A 108 -7.35 -17.78 -15.79
CA ASN A 108 -7.39 -17.62 -17.24
C ASN A 108 -8.81 -17.29 -17.74
N LYS A 109 -9.85 -17.93 -17.17
CA LYS A 109 -11.25 -17.60 -17.50
C LYS A 109 -11.64 -16.20 -17.06
N LEU A 110 -11.25 -15.77 -15.86
CA LEU A 110 -11.49 -14.41 -15.41
C LEU A 110 -10.87 -13.38 -16.36
N ASN A 111 -9.60 -13.56 -16.75
CA ASN A 111 -8.92 -12.65 -17.67
C ASN A 111 -9.62 -12.60 -19.04
N GLN A 112 -10.07 -13.74 -19.56
CA GLN A 112 -10.87 -13.79 -20.79
C GLN A 112 -12.22 -13.08 -20.64
N ALA A 113 -12.88 -13.21 -19.48
CA ALA A 113 -14.14 -12.55 -19.21
C ALA A 113 -13.98 -11.02 -19.14
N LEU A 114 -12.97 -10.54 -18.43
CA LEU A 114 -12.64 -9.11 -18.35
C LEU A 114 -12.31 -8.54 -19.74
N ALA A 115 -11.53 -9.27 -20.55
CA ALA A 115 -11.21 -8.87 -21.93
C ALA A 115 -12.45 -8.80 -22.85
N LYS A 116 -13.51 -9.55 -22.53
CA LYS A 116 -14.80 -9.50 -23.23
C LYS A 116 -15.75 -8.41 -22.70
N GLY A 117 -15.32 -7.63 -21.70
CA GLY A 117 -16.11 -6.53 -21.13
C GLY A 117 -17.09 -6.93 -20.02
N TYR A 118 -16.95 -8.13 -19.44
CA TYR A 118 -17.69 -8.49 -18.23
C TYR A 118 -17.06 -7.82 -17.00
N ASP A 119 -17.88 -7.47 -16.00
CA ASP A 119 -17.41 -6.74 -14.80
C ASP A 119 -16.48 -7.60 -13.93
N GLY A 120 -16.64 -8.92 -13.98
CA GLY A 120 -15.92 -9.92 -13.21
C GLY A 120 -16.45 -11.33 -13.46
N MET A 121 -16.10 -12.28 -12.58
CA MET A 121 -16.49 -13.68 -12.69
C MET A 121 -17.18 -14.21 -11.42
N ARG A 122 -18.29 -14.93 -11.57
CA ARG A 122 -18.84 -15.82 -10.54
C ARG A 122 -18.56 -17.26 -10.88
N VAL A 123 -18.13 -18.03 -9.88
CA VAL A 123 -17.89 -19.46 -10.05
C VAL A 123 -18.59 -20.26 -8.97
N THR A 124 -19.13 -21.43 -9.35
CA THR A 124 -19.57 -22.45 -8.40
C THR A 124 -18.78 -23.73 -8.60
N GLY A 125 -18.28 -24.32 -7.52
CA GLY A 125 -17.62 -25.62 -7.51
C GLY A 125 -18.37 -26.62 -6.66
N ASN A 126 -18.92 -27.69 -7.25
CA ASN A 126 -19.52 -28.76 -6.47
C ASN A 126 -18.48 -29.83 -6.11
N MET A 127 -18.25 -30.00 -4.80
CA MET A 127 -17.19 -30.85 -4.24
C MET A 127 -17.63 -32.29 -3.94
N TYR A 128 -18.81 -32.72 -4.42
CA TYR A 128 -19.29 -34.09 -4.21
C TYR A 128 -18.33 -35.18 -4.71
N TRP A 129 -17.48 -34.86 -5.69
CA TRP A 129 -16.48 -35.77 -6.26
C TRP A 129 -15.28 -36.01 -5.33
N LEU A 130 -15.12 -35.18 -4.28
CA LEU A 130 -14.01 -35.28 -3.36
C LEU A 130 -14.16 -36.54 -2.50
N GLU A 131 -13.19 -37.46 -2.63
CA GLU A 131 -13.08 -38.63 -1.79
C GLU A 131 -12.24 -38.33 -0.54
N ARG A 132 -12.49 -39.04 0.57
CA ARG A 132 -11.79 -38.84 1.86
C ARG A 132 -10.26 -38.86 1.77
N ARG A 133 -9.70 -39.67 0.86
CA ARG A 133 -8.23 -39.75 0.67
C ARG A 133 -7.64 -38.47 0.05
N GLY A 134 -8.43 -37.69 -0.69
CA GLY A 134 -8.01 -36.43 -1.31
C GLY A 134 -8.18 -35.20 -0.41
N TRP A 135 -8.67 -35.36 0.83
CA TRP A 135 -9.01 -34.25 1.72
C TRP A 135 -7.83 -33.32 2.01
N LYS A 136 -6.64 -33.86 2.34
CA LYS A 136 -5.47 -33.03 2.68
C LYS A 136 -4.99 -32.15 1.52
N ASP A 137 -4.99 -32.70 0.31
CA ASP A 137 -4.62 -31.93 -0.88
C ASP A 137 -5.69 -30.88 -1.22
N PHE A 138 -6.94 -31.15 -0.86
CA PHE A 138 -8.07 -30.24 -1.04
C PHE A 138 -8.12 -29.13 0.01
N ASP A 139 -7.81 -29.43 1.27
CA ASP A 139 -7.71 -28.43 2.34
C ASP A 139 -6.64 -27.38 1.99
N ARG A 140 -5.47 -27.84 1.53
CA ARG A 140 -4.45 -26.94 0.96
C ARG A 140 -4.97 -26.16 -0.25
N TYR A 141 -5.82 -26.76 -1.08
CA TYR A 141 -6.43 -26.06 -2.22
C TYR A 141 -7.37 -24.94 -1.77
N GLU A 142 -8.22 -25.20 -0.79
CA GLU A 142 -9.16 -24.23 -0.25
C GLU A 142 -8.42 -23.07 0.42
N GLU A 143 -7.34 -23.37 1.15
CA GLU A 143 -6.47 -22.35 1.76
C GLU A 143 -5.79 -21.47 0.70
N GLU A 144 -5.17 -22.06 -0.33
CA GLU A 144 -4.53 -21.31 -1.43
C GLU A 144 -5.55 -20.48 -2.22
N LEU A 145 -6.71 -21.06 -2.54
CA LEU A 145 -7.79 -20.36 -3.23
C LEU A 145 -8.25 -19.16 -2.41
N ASN A 146 -8.52 -19.36 -1.12
CA ASN A 146 -8.97 -18.31 -0.21
C ASN A 146 -7.95 -17.18 -0.09
N ASN A 147 -6.65 -17.49 -0.06
CA ASN A 147 -5.58 -16.49 -0.04
C ASN A 147 -5.44 -15.72 -1.36
N ALA A 148 -5.69 -16.37 -2.49
CA ALA A 148 -5.53 -15.76 -3.81
C ALA A 148 -6.76 -14.95 -4.24
N ILE A 149 -7.98 -15.45 -4.00
CA ILE A 149 -9.22 -14.92 -4.58
C ILE A 149 -9.48 -13.45 -4.24
N GLY A 150 -9.05 -13.01 -3.05
CA GLY A 150 -9.19 -11.61 -2.59
C GLY A 150 -8.57 -10.55 -3.50
N LYS A 151 -7.64 -10.93 -4.39
CA LYS A 151 -6.96 -10.03 -5.33
C LYS A 151 -7.70 -9.88 -6.68
N TYR A 152 -8.75 -10.66 -6.90
CA TYR A 152 -9.39 -10.81 -8.21
C TYR A 152 -10.83 -10.35 -8.18
N ARG A 153 -11.34 -9.90 -9.35
CA ARG A 153 -12.76 -9.60 -9.57
C ARG A 153 -13.57 -10.89 -9.71
N MET A 154 -13.56 -11.70 -8.65
CA MET A 154 -14.20 -13.00 -8.58
C MET A 154 -15.07 -13.15 -7.34
N ILE A 155 -16.20 -13.84 -7.45
CA ILE A 155 -16.94 -14.36 -6.30
C ILE A 155 -17.07 -15.87 -6.51
N ALA A 156 -16.66 -16.66 -5.52
CA ALA A 156 -16.70 -18.11 -5.59
C ALA A 156 -17.69 -18.67 -4.56
N LEU A 157 -18.45 -19.68 -4.98
CA LEU A 157 -19.37 -20.44 -4.14
C LEU A 157 -19.05 -21.93 -4.25
N CYS A 158 -18.37 -22.47 -3.25
CA CYS A 158 -18.09 -23.90 -3.14
C CYS A 158 -19.24 -24.61 -2.44
N THR A 159 -19.68 -25.76 -2.94
CA THR A 159 -20.84 -26.48 -2.40
C THR A 159 -20.44 -27.87 -1.95
N TYR A 160 -20.79 -28.21 -0.70
CA TYR A 160 -20.36 -29.42 0.00
C TYR A 160 -21.56 -30.25 0.47
N PRO A 161 -21.63 -31.55 0.14
CA PRO A 161 -22.61 -32.46 0.71
C PRO A 161 -22.30 -32.73 2.19
N LEU A 162 -23.19 -32.32 3.08
CA LEU A 162 -22.94 -32.36 4.54
C LEU A 162 -22.79 -33.79 5.06
N ASP A 163 -23.45 -34.77 4.42
CA ASP A 163 -23.43 -36.19 4.77
C ASP A 163 -22.13 -36.91 4.40
N LYS A 164 -21.25 -36.26 3.62
CA LYS A 164 -19.95 -36.82 3.25
C LYS A 164 -18.78 -36.34 4.10
N HIS A 165 -19.01 -35.34 4.95
CA HIS A 165 -17.97 -34.70 5.73
C HIS A 165 -18.12 -34.98 7.22
N GLU A 166 -17.01 -35.30 7.86
CA GLU A 166 -16.94 -35.40 9.32
C GLU A 166 -16.99 -34.00 9.96
N VAL A 167 -17.31 -33.91 11.25
CA VAL A 167 -17.47 -32.61 11.93
C VAL A 167 -16.20 -31.75 11.88
N HIS A 168 -15.01 -32.36 11.99
CA HIS A 168 -13.75 -31.64 11.90
C HIS A 168 -13.50 -31.10 10.48
N GLU A 169 -13.81 -31.87 9.45
CA GLU A 169 -13.73 -31.45 8.04
C GLU A 169 -14.67 -30.26 7.75
N VAL A 170 -15.87 -30.27 8.34
CA VAL A 170 -16.80 -29.12 8.25
C VAL A 170 -16.21 -27.87 8.90
N ILE A 171 -15.55 -28.00 10.06
CA ILE A 171 -14.89 -26.87 10.73
C ILE A 171 -13.77 -26.31 9.84
N ASP A 172 -12.97 -27.17 9.23
CA ASP A 172 -11.87 -26.77 8.36
C ASP A 172 -12.40 -26.02 7.11
N ILE A 173 -13.45 -26.53 6.45
CA ILE A 173 -14.12 -25.82 5.35
C ILE A 173 -14.59 -24.43 5.82
N VAL A 174 -15.26 -24.34 6.97
CA VAL A 174 -15.79 -23.06 7.47
C VAL A 174 -14.66 -22.05 7.73
N ARG A 175 -13.49 -22.50 8.19
CA ARG A 175 -12.32 -21.63 8.40
C ARG A 175 -11.78 -21.06 7.09
N ASN A 176 -11.77 -21.87 6.02
CA ASN A 176 -11.24 -21.50 4.70
C ASN A 176 -12.20 -20.69 3.82
N HIS A 177 -13.41 -20.38 4.31
CA HIS A 177 -14.39 -19.56 3.59
C HIS A 177 -14.81 -18.35 4.43
N GLN A 178 -15.10 -17.22 3.78
CA GLN A 178 -15.53 -16.02 4.49
C GLN A 178 -16.94 -16.22 5.07
N PHE A 179 -17.82 -16.88 4.32
CA PHE A 179 -19.18 -17.17 4.75
C PHE A 179 -19.51 -18.63 4.47
N ALA A 180 -20.13 -19.29 5.45
CA ALA A 180 -20.64 -20.65 5.34
C ALA A 180 -22.16 -20.67 5.48
N LEU A 181 -22.84 -21.05 4.40
CA LEU A 181 -24.30 -21.18 4.35
C LEU A 181 -24.72 -22.56 4.84
N ILE A 182 -25.65 -22.58 5.79
CA ILE A 182 -26.25 -23.82 6.29
C ILE A 182 -27.75 -23.64 6.44
N LYS A 183 -28.51 -24.68 6.08
CA LYS A 183 -29.96 -24.69 6.21
C LYS A 183 -30.34 -25.41 7.50
N ARG A 184 -31.08 -24.72 8.39
CA ARG A 184 -31.60 -25.28 9.63
C ARG A 184 -33.10 -25.03 9.71
N GLU A 185 -33.88 -26.08 9.97
CA GLU A 185 -35.34 -26.00 10.14
C GLU A 185 -36.03 -25.26 8.96
N GLY A 186 -35.53 -25.48 7.74
CA GLY A 186 -36.06 -24.88 6.51
C GLY A 186 -35.59 -23.46 6.21
N LYS A 187 -34.82 -22.82 7.09
CA LYS A 187 -34.28 -21.46 6.90
C LYS A 187 -32.77 -21.49 6.62
N TRP A 188 -32.32 -20.62 5.71
CA TRP A 188 -30.90 -20.41 5.46
C TRP A 188 -30.32 -19.46 6.51
N GLY A 189 -29.30 -19.92 7.21
CA GLY A 189 -28.41 -19.10 8.03
C GLY A 189 -27.02 -19.07 7.41
N PHE A 190 -26.19 -18.14 7.87
CA PHE A 190 -24.77 -18.14 7.56
C PHE A 190 -23.93 -17.97 8.82
N VAL A 191 -22.72 -18.52 8.77
CA VAL A 191 -21.65 -18.26 9.74
C VAL A 191 -20.54 -17.53 9.00
N GLU A 192 -20.03 -16.46 9.57
CA GLU A 192 -18.89 -15.73 9.02
C GLU A 192 -17.62 -16.12 9.77
N SER A 193 -16.55 -16.47 9.04
CA SER A 193 -15.30 -16.94 9.65
C SER A 193 -14.65 -15.83 10.49
N THR A 194 -14.44 -16.11 11.78
CA THR A 194 -13.87 -15.16 12.75
C THR A 194 -12.38 -14.88 12.53
N GLU A 195 -11.64 -15.83 11.98
CA GLU A 195 -10.19 -15.71 11.76
C GLU A 195 -9.89 -14.65 10.70
N ARG A 196 -10.66 -14.60 9.62
CA ARG A 196 -10.52 -13.57 8.59
C ARG A 196 -10.87 -12.17 9.12
N LYS A 197 -11.97 -12.05 9.88
CA LYS A 197 -12.30 -10.78 10.54
C LYS A 197 -11.15 -10.28 11.41
N ARG A 198 -10.47 -11.18 12.12
CA ARG A 198 -9.31 -10.84 12.97
C ARG A 198 -8.10 -10.44 12.12
N ALA A 199 -7.75 -11.19 11.10
CA ALA A 199 -6.62 -10.85 10.22
C ALA A 199 -6.84 -9.50 9.49
N ASP A 200 -8.03 -9.27 8.92
CA ASP A 200 -8.37 -8.00 8.27
C ASP A 200 -8.46 -6.86 9.27
N LYS A 201 -8.86 -7.14 10.52
CA LYS A 201 -8.88 -6.14 11.59
C LYS A 201 -7.45 -5.78 12.01
N VAL A 202 -6.59 -6.75 12.26
CA VAL A 202 -5.18 -6.54 12.62
C VAL A 202 -4.45 -5.78 11.51
N LEU A 203 -4.65 -6.16 10.24
CA LEU A 203 -4.05 -5.43 9.11
C LEU A 203 -4.51 -3.96 9.06
N ARG A 204 -5.81 -3.71 9.26
CA ARG A 204 -6.34 -2.35 9.32
C ARG A 204 -5.79 -1.57 10.50
N GLU A 205 -5.80 -2.15 11.69
CA GLU A 205 -5.27 -1.54 12.91
C GLU A 205 -3.77 -1.22 12.78
N THR A 206 -2.96 -2.13 12.24
CA THR A 206 -1.53 -1.91 11.99
C THR A 206 -1.31 -0.80 10.96
N ARG A 207 -2.06 -0.81 9.85
CA ARG A 207 -1.96 0.25 8.84
C ARG A 207 -2.33 1.61 9.44
N ASP A 208 -3.46 1.70 10.12
CA ASP A 208 -3.95 2.96 10.70
C ASP A 208 -2.99 3.45 11.80
N TYR A 209 -2.39 2.53 12.57
CA TYR A 209 -1.32 2.85 13.52
C TYR A 209 -0.08 3.44 12.84
N LEU A 210 0.43 2.80 11.77
CA LEU A 210 1.59 3.28 11.03
C LEU A 210 1.33 4.62 10.32
N GLU A 211 0.14 4.80 9.74
CA GLU A 211 -0.28 6.07 9.15
C GLU A 211 -0.33 7.18 10.20
N ASN A 212 -0.87 6.91 11.38
CA ASN A 212 -0.89 7.89 12.46
C ASN A 212 0.51 8.21 12.97
N LEU A 213 1.39 7.20 13.09
CA LEU A 213 2.77 7.40 13.50
C LEU A 213 3.52 8.29 12.50
N PHE A 214 3.30 8.10 11.20
CA PHE A 214 3.91 8.92 10.15
C PHE A 214 3.34 10.36 10.15
N ASN A 215 2.01 10.50 10.10
CA ASN A 215 1.34 11.80 9.92
C ASN A 215 1.47 12.70 11.15
N TYR A 216 1.41 12.14 12.35
CA TYR A 216 1.47 12.89 13.61
C TYR A 216 2.84 12.84 14.30
N ALA A 217 3.89 12.39 13.61
CA ALA A 217 5.25 12.57 14.10
C ALA A 217 5.57 14.08 14.21
N ASN A 218 6.19 14.49 15.31
CA ASN A 218 6.60 15.88 15.53
C ASN A 218 7.87 16.29 14.75
N VAL A 219 8.39 15.41 13.91
CA VAL A 219 9.56 15.64 13.09
C VAL A 219 9.13 15.66 11.62
N PRO A 220 9.69 16.55 10.79
CA PRO A 220 9.52 16.48 9.34
C PRO A 220 9.89 15.11 8.80
N ILE A 221 8.99 14.48 8.05
CA ILE A 221 9.24 13.22 7.36
C ILE A 221 8.78 13.35 5.91
N ILE A 222 9.65 12.91 4.99
CA ILE A 222 9.38 12.86 3.56
C ILE A 222 9.82 11.52 3.00
N VAL A 223 9.09 11.03 1.99
CA VAL A 223 9.46 9.84 1.24
C VAL A 223 9.44 10.17 -0.24
N TRP A 224 10.41 9.65 -0.97
CA TRP A 224 10.49 9.79 -2.43
C TRP A 224 10.87 8.49 -3.12
N ASP A 225 10.54 8.39 -4.40
CA ASP A 225 10.89 7.25 -5.26
C ASP A 225 12.32 7.39 -5.86
N PRO A 226 12.86 6.37 -6.55
CA PRO A 226 14.19 6.46 -7.15
C PRO A 226 14.36 7.55 -8.24
N SER A 227 13.26 8.13 -8.71
CA SER A 227 13.23 9.27 -9.63
C SER A 227 13.19 10.62 -8.90
N PHE A 228 13.40 10.64 -7.58
CA PHE A 228 13.33 11.81 -6.72
C PHE A 228 11.95 12.50 -6.71
N ARG A 229 10.87 11.74 -6.98
CA ARG A 229 9.51 12.24 -6.86
C ARG A 229 8.95 11.93 -5.49
N ILE A 230 8.33 12.94 -4.89
CA ILE A 230 7.77 12.86 -3.54
C ILE A 230 6.56 11.92 -3.57
N THR A 231 6.58 10.90 -2.72
CA THR A 231 5.47 9.93 -2.60
C THR A 231 4.71 10.09 -1.29
N ARG A 232 5.36 10.63 -0.24
CA ARG A 232 4.74 10.89 1.06
C ARG A 232 5.33 12.14 1.70
N PHE A 233 4.49 12.85 2.46
CA PHE A 233 4.85 14.10 3.13
C PHE A 233 3.97 14.22 4.38
N ASN A 234 4.57 14.36 5.58
CA ASN A 234 3.82 14.38 6.84
C ASN A 234 3.47 15.79 7.32
N HIS A 235 2.57 15.90 8.29
CA HIS A 235 2.08 17.20 8.79
C HIS A 235 3.17 18.08 9.40
N ALA A 236 4.15 17.49 10.08
CA ALA A 236 5.26 18.27 10.61
C ALA A 236 6.07 18.94 9.49
N PHE A 237 6.24 18.29 8.34
CA PHE A 237 6.93 18.91 7.22
C PHE A 237 6.05 19.93 6.47
N GLU A 238 4.73 19.73 6.47
CA GLU A 238 3.78 20.75 6.01
C GLU A 238 3.91 22.03 6.84
N HIS A 239 3.95 21.91 8.16
CA HIS A 239 4.12 23.05 9.05
C HIS A 239 5.48 23.74 8.88
N LEU A 240 6.56 22.97 8.68
CA LEU A 240 7.89 23.54 8.50
C LEU A 240 8.03 24.30 7.17
N THR A 241 7.47 23.77 6.09
CA THR A 241 7.68 24.34 4.74
C THR A 241 6.55 25.25 4.25
N GLY A 242 5.36 25.14 4.85
CA GLY A 242 4.14 25.81 4.40
C GLY A 242 3.46 25.18 3.18
N TYR A 243 3.96 24.04 2.68
CA TYR A 243 3.32 23.28 1.60
C TYR A 243 2.43 22.17 2.14
N MET A 244 1.29 21.91 1.50
CA MET A 244 0.47 20.74 1.82
C MET A 244 0.93 19.51 1.04
N ALA A 245 0.72 18.31 1.58
CA ALA A 245 1.10 17.05 0.96
C ALA A 245 0.51 16.90 -0.45
N GLU A 246 -0.74 17.33 -0.67
CA GLU A 246 -1.40 17.28 -1.97
C GLU A 246 -0.76 18.21 -3.00
N GLU A 247 -0.11 19.29 -2.56
CA GLU A 247 0.58 20.22 -3.45
C GLU A 247 1.92 19.68 -3.93
N VAL A 248 2.57 18.79 -3.16
CA VAL A 248 3.96 18.37 -3.41
C VAL A 248 4.09 16.91 -3.85
N THR A 249 3.09 16.08 -3.57
CA THR A 249 3.09 14.67 -4.01
C THR A 249 3.20 14.58 -5.54
N GLY A 250 4.16 13.78 -6.02
CA GLY A 250 4.51 13.60 -7.43
C GLY A 250 5.50 14.63 -8.00
N LYS A 251 5.78 15.72 -7.28
CA LYS A 251 6.78 16.73 -7.68
C LYS A 251 8.19 16.28 -7.33
N GLU A 252 9.18 16.92 -7.95
CA GLU A 252 10.59 16.63 -7.72
C GLU A 252 11.10 17.26 -6.43
N LEU A 253 11.88 16.50 -5.66
CA LEU A 253 12.46 16.91 -4.38
C LEU A 253 13.25 18.24 -4.44
N LYS A 254 13.85 18.55 -5.59
CA LYS A 254 14.69 19.74 -5.79
C LYS A 254 13.98 21.08 -5.58
N MET A 255 12.65 21.09 -5.57
CA MET A 255 11.86 22.30 -5.32
C MET A 255 12.09 22.89 -3.91
N PHE A 256 12.52 22.05 -2.96
CA PHE A 256 12.82 22.48 -1.60
C PHE A 256 14.24 22.99 -1.41
N PHE A 257 15.08 23.09 -2.45
CA PHE A 257 16.45 23.54 -2.29
C PHE A 257 16.66 24.92 -2.93
N PRO A 258 17.26 25.88 -2.19
CA PRO A 258 17.69 27.16 -2.75
C PRO A 258 18.59 26.96 -3.97
N GLU A 259 18.47 27.82 -4.97
CA GLU A 259 19.16 27.65 -6.24
C GLU A 259 20.69 27.58 -6.10
N VAL A 260 21.25 28.40 -5.21
CA VAL A 260 22.68 28.47 -4.91
C VAL A 260 23.24 27.17 -4.32
N SER A 261 22.41 26.40 -3.60
CA SER A 261 22.83 25.18 -2.88
C SER A 261 22.14 23.91 -3.39
N ARG A 262 21.43 23.99 -4.52
CA ARG A 262 20.57 22.92 -5.04
C ARG A 262 21.39 21.71 -5.49
N GLU A 263 22.45 21.95 -6.26
CA GLU A 263 23.31 20.88 -6.78
C GLU A 263 24.03 20.15 -5.66
N ASP A 264 24.62 20.89 -4.71
CA ASP A 264 25.26 20.33 -3.52
C ASP A 264 24.30 19.48 -2.68
N SER A 265 23.06 19.95 -2.51
CA SER A 265 22.04 19.21 -1.74
C SER A 265 21.66 17.90 -2.44
N ILE A 266 21.49 17.93 -3.77
CA ILE A 266 21.20 16.73 -4.56
C ILE A 266 22.39 15.77 -4.57
N GLU A 267 23.63 16.28 -4.71
CA GLU A 267 24.83 15.44 -4.68
C GLU A 267 24.97 14.74 -3.33
N LYS A 268 24.76 15.48 -2.23
CA LYS A 268 24.69 14.91 -0.87
C LYS A 268 23.69 13.75 -0.84
N ILE A 269 22.46 13.93 -1.32
CA ILE A 269 21.43 12.88 -1.33
C ILE A 269 21.82 11.68 -2.24
N LYS A 270 22.45 11.94 -3.40
CA LYS A 270 22.84 10.89 -4.35
C LYS A 270 23.98 10.01 -3.83
N ARG A 271 25.04 10.62 -3.27
CA ARG A 271 26.22 9.91 -2.75
C ARG A 271 25.88 8.90 -1.66
N THR A 272 24.73 9.06 -1.05
CA THR A 272 24.28 8.26 0.09
C THR A 272 23.17 7.29 -0.22
N SER A 273 22.54 7.39 -1.38
CA SER A 273 21.72 6.30 -1.90
C SER A 273 22.57 5.06 -2.24
N SER A 274 23.90 5.20 -2.35
CA SER A 274 24.87 4.13 -2.64
C SER A 274 25.54 3.49 -1.41
N GLY A 275 25.17 3.85 -0.17
CA GLY A 275 25.77 3.32 1.07
C GLY A 275 24.78 3.26 2.23
N GLU A 276 25.02 2.34 3.18
CA GLU A 276 24.14 2.10 4.34
C GLU A 276 24.17 3.27 5.33
N TYR A 277 22.99 3.84 5.60
CA TYR A 277 22.66 4.72 6.73
C TYR A 277 23.39 6.08 6.80
N TRP A 278 22.63 7.18 6.91
CA TRP A 278 23.20 8.47 7.28
C TRP A 278 23.21 8.66 8.78
N GLU A 279 24.34 9.12 9.32
CA GLU A 279 24.32 9.97 10.51
C GLU A 279 24.42 11.45 10.06
N ALA A 280 23.25 12.09 10.02
CA ALA A 280 23.02 13.52 10.17
C ALA A 280 23.68 14.48 9.16
N VAL A 281 22.93 14.91 8.12
CA VAL A 281 23.36 15.97 7.19
C VAL A 281 22.47 17.19 7.16
N GLU A 282 23.11 18.35 7.25
CA GLU A 282 22.49 19.66 7.21
C GLU A 282 22.15 20.05 5.76
N ILE A 283 20.86 20.27 5.51
CA ILE A 283 20.35 20.67 4.20
C ILE A 283 19.48 21.93 4.37
N PRO A 284 19.73 22.99 3.58
CA PRO A 284 18.87 24.15 3.54
C PRO A 284 17.56 23.82 2.78
N ILE A 285 16.43 24.17 3.38
CA ILE A 285 15.07 23.93 2.89
C ILE A 285 14.42 25.27 2.58
N LEU A 286 14.08 25.47 1.32
CA LEU A 286 13.31 26.61 0.80
C LEU A 286 11.82 26.40 1.10
N CYS A 287 11.26 27.29 1.91
CA CYS A 287 9.86 27.29 2.29
C CYS A 287 9.01 28.06 1.26
N LYS A 288 7.69 27.90 1.33
CA LYS A 288 6.74 28.51 0.39
C LYS A 288 6.72 30.05 0.44
N ASP A 289 7.03 30.60 1.60
CA ASP A 289 7.15 32.04 1.85
C ASP A 289 8.52 32.62 1.44
N GLY A 290 9.45 31.77 1.01
CA GLY A 290 10.81 32.14 0.63
C GLY A 290 11.82 32.11 1.78
N ASP A 291 11.41 31.79 3.02
CA ASP A 291 12.33 31.57 4.14
C ASP A 291 13.17 30.31 3.90
N VAL A 292 14.42 30.33 4.38
CA VAL A 292 15.33 29.18 4.29
C VAL A 292 15.55 28.64 5.68
N ARG A 293 15.10 27.41 5.89
CA ARG A 293 15.28 26.63 7.12
C ARG A 293 16.46 25.70 6.97
N ILE A 294 17.20 25.44 8.05
CA ILE A 294 18.27 24.44 8.06
C ILE A 294 17.77 23.22 8.81
N ALA A 295 17.63 22.11 8.09
CA ALA A 295 17.20 20.84 8.67
C ALA A 295 18.34 19.82 8.65
N LEU A 296 18.52 19.14 9.77
CA LEU A 296 19.45 18.02 9.92
C LEU A 296 18.72 16.72 9.59
N TRP A 297 19.14 16.04 8.53
CA TRP A 297 18.44 14.89 7.98
C TRP A 297 19.15 13.57 8.24
N ASN A 298 18.35 12.55 8.56
CA ASN A 298 18.72 11.15 8.46
C ASN A 298 17.80 10.47 7.45
N SER A 299 18.33 9.53 6.67
CA SER A 299 17.52 8.77 5.72
C SER A 299 17.86 7.30 5.67
N ALA A 300 16.87 6.50 5.29
CA ALA A 300 17.01 5.07 5.04
C ALA A 300 16.37 4.71 3.69
N ASN A 301 17.00 3.79 2.97
CA ASN A 301 16.44 3.23 1.74
C ASN A 301 15.54 2.04 2.07
N ILE A 302 14.43 1.92 1.34
CA ILE A 302 13.53 0.77 1.34
C ILE A 302 13.81 -0.01 0.07
N TYR A 303 14.11 -1.30 0.22
CA TYR A 303 14.46 -2.19 -0.88
C TYR A 303 13.33 -3.15 -1.22
N THR A 304 13.37 -3.72 -2.42
CA THR A 304 12.62 -4.92 -2.82
C THR A 304 13.01 -6.13 -1.96
N GLU A 305 12.19 -7.20 -2.00
CA GLU A 305 12.45 -8.44 -1.24
C GLU A 305 13.84 -9.04 -1.53
N ASP A 306 14.35 -8.85 -2.74
CA ASP A 306 15.69 -9.29 -3.14
C ASP A 306 16.83 -8.43 -2.53
N SER A 307 16.50 -7.35 -1.83
CA SER A 307 17.43 -6.36 -1.26
C SER A 307 18.35 -5.67 -2.29
N LEU A 308 18.02 -5.72 -3.58
CA LEU A 308 18.85 -5.20 -4.66
C LEU A 308 18.31 -3.89 -5.25
N THR A 309 16.99 -3.74 -5.33
CA THR A 309 16.36 -2.58 -5.96
C THR A 309 15.77 -1.65 -4.92
N ILE A 310 16.13 -0.38 -4.96
CA ILE A 310 15.52 0.65 -4.10
C ILE A 310 14.10 0.91 -4.59
N ILE A 311 13.12 0.78 -3.70
CA ILE A 311 11.71 1.13 -3.92
C ILE A 311 11.48 2.60 -3.56
N ALA A 312 12.06 3.06 -2.46
CA ALA A 312 11.88 4.41 -1.94
C ALA A 312 13.00 4.78 -0.97
N THR A 313 13.14 6.07 -0.68
CA THR A 313 13.96 6.58 0.42
C THR A 313 13.07 7.37 1.37
N ILE A 314 13.13 7.05 2.67
CA ILE A 314 12.48 7.81 3.74
C ILE A 314 13.54 8.68 4.42
N ALA A 315 13.25 9.97 4.59
CA ALA A 315 14.08 10.87 5.37
C ALA A 315 13.27 11.55 6.47
N GLN A 316 13.90 11.71 7.63
CA GLN A 316 13.38 12.46 8.76
C GLN A 316 14.36 13.56 9.14
N GLY A 317 13.81 14.72 9.50
CA GLY A 317 14.58 15.93 9.76
C GLY A 317 14.40 16.46 11.17
N ILE A 318 15.37 17.24 11.65
CA ILE A 318 15.23 18.12 12.82
C ILE A 318 15.54 19.54 12.36
N ASP A 319 14.62 20.47 12.60
CA ASP A 319 14.87 21.90 12.37
C ASP A 319 15.91 22.40 13.37
N ILE A 320 17.05 22.85 12.85
CA ILE A 320 18.17 23.42 13.61
C ILE A 320 18.42 24.88 13.24
N THR A 321 17.48 25.53 12.56
CA THR A 321 17.61 26.91 12.08
C THR A 321 17.93 27.88 13.21
N GLU A 322 17.16 27.86 14.29
CA GLU A 322 17.37 28.74 15.45
C GLU A 322 18.70 28.47 16.14
N ARG A 323 19.10 27.19 16.21
CA ARG A 323 20.40 26.81 16.75
C ARG A 323 21.55 27.38 15.90
N LYS A 324 21.47 27.27 14.58
CA LYS A 324 22.47 27.81 13.66
C LYS A 324 22.57 29.33 13.72
N ARG A 325 21.42 30.02 13.73
CA ARG A 325 21.37 31.49 13.91
C ARG A 325 22.03 31.93 15.23
N ALA A 326 21.80 31.18 16.31
CA ALA A 326 22.44 31.46 17.60
C ALA A 326 23.96 31.19 17.57
N GLU A 327 24.40 30.08 16.96
CA GLU A 327 25.82 29.75 16.79
C GLU A 327 26.56 30.82 15.96
N GLU A 328 25.97 31.28 14.86
CA GLU A 328 26.51 32.35 14.01
C GLU A 328 26.60 33.69 14.74
N MET A 329 25.55 34.09 15.48
CA MET A 329 25.54 35.31 16.28
C MET A 329 26.64 35.28 17.35
N LEU A 330 26.79 34.16 18.06
CA LEU A 330 27.83 33.98 19.07
C LEU A 330 29.23 34.02 18.45
N GLN A 331 29.41 33.40 17.29
CA GLN A 331 30.68 33.42 16.56
C GLN A 331 31.04 34.85 16.15
N HIS A 332 30.10 35.61 15.58
CA HIS A 332 30.31 37.01 15.22
C HIS A 332 30.66 37.88 16.44
N GLN A 333 29.98 37.69 17.58
CA GLN A 333 30.31 38.39 18.82
C GLN A 333 31.71 38.04 19.34
N ARG A 334 32.09 36.76 19.26
CA ARG A 334 33.42 36.30 19.66
C ARG A 334 34.51 36.91 18.79
N ASP A 335 34.29 36.98 17.48
CA ASP A 335 35.23 37.58 16.54
C ASP A 335 35.37 39.08 16.81
N ALA A 336 34.27 39.79 17.05
CA ALA A 336 34.29 41.21 17.41
C ALA A 336 35.06 41.47 18.72
N LEU A 337 34.83 40.68 19.75
CA LEU A 337 35.56 40.76 21.02
C LEU A 337 37.05 40.48 20.85
N THR A 338 37.40 39.52 20.00
CA THR A 338 38.80 39.19 19.68
C THR A 338 39.49 40.37 19.01
N THR A 339 38.85 40.99 18.01
CA THR A 339 39.33 42.19 17.33
C THR A 339 39.52 43.36 18.31
N HIS A 340 38.53 43.64 19.17
CA HIS A 340 38.64 44.68 20.20
C HIS A 340 39.84 44.44 21.13
N THR A 341 40.04 43.21 21.59
CA THR A 341 41.14 42.86 22.49
C THR A 341 42.50 43.07 21.83
N ARG A 342 42.63 42.71 20.55
CA ARG A 342 43.87 42.92 19.77
C ARG A 342 44.17 44.40 19.57
N ILE A 343 43.17 45.21 19.23
CA ILE A 343 43.30 46.66 19.11
C ILE A 343 43.75 47.29 20.44
N LEU A 344 43.09 46.95 21.56
CA LEU A 344 43.47 47.46 22.89
C LEU A 344 44.92 47.07 23.27
N SER A 345 45.32 45.83 22.99
CA SER A 345 46.70 45.38 23.20
C SER A 345 47.70 46.18 22.34
N ALA A 346 47.36 46.50 21.09
CA ALA A 346 48.20 47.33 20.23
C ALA A 346 48.37 48.75 20.81
N ILE A 347 47.28 49.39 21.25
CA ILE A 347 47.30 50.72 21.91
C ILE A 347 48.23 50.72 23.12
N LEU A 348 48.20 49.65 23.94
CA LEU A 348 49.02 49.58 25.15
C LEU A 348 50.51 49.30 24.87
N ARG A 349 50.85 48.69 23.73
CA ARG A 349 52.23 48.24 23.42
C ARG A 349 53.07 49.28 22.70
N THR A 350 52.47 50.18 21.93
CA THR A 350 53.22 51.17 21.13
C THR A 350 52.79 52.58 21.47
N ARG A 351 53.77 53.50 21.55
CA ARG A 351 53.53 54.95 21.56
C ARG A 351 53.75 55.58 20.17
N ASP A 352 54.16 54.77 19.20
CA ASP A 352 54.29 55.16 17.79
C ASP A 352 52.90 55.12 17.14
N LEU A 353 52.45 56.30 16.69
CA LEU A 353 51.13 56.51 16.11
C LEU A 353 50.97 55.80 14.76
N ASP A 354 51.99 55.83 13.90
CA ASP A 354 51.90 55.21 12.58
C ASP A 354 51.81 53.70 12.68
N LYS A 355 52.60 53.11 13.60
CA LYS A 355 52.54 51.68 13.88
C LYS A 355 51.19 51.27 14.47
N LEU A 356 50.62 52.10 15.35
CA LEU A 356 49.31 51.84 15.94
C LEU A 356 48.20 51.86 14.88
N LEU A 357 48.18 52.88 14.03
CA LEU A 357 47.15 53.04 13.00
C LEU A 357 47.18 51.90 11.99
N ASN A 358 48.37 51.46 11.57
CA ASN A 358 48.49 50.31 10.67
C ASN A 358 47.95 49.02 11.29
N THR A 359 48.28 48.72 12.56
CA THR A 359 47.76 47.53 13.24
C THR A 359 46.24 47.58 13.42
N ILE A 360 45.67 48.76 13.74
CA ILE A 360 44.21 48.92 13.83
C ILE A 360 43.55 48.69 12.47
N LEU A 361 44.12 49.26 11.40
CA LEU A 361 43.59 49.11 10.06
C LEU A 361 43.57 47.64 9.61
N GLU A 362 44.67 46.90 9.82
CA GLU A 362 44.77 45.48 9.48
C GLU A 362 43.73 44.62 10.21
N GLU A 363 43.56 44.81 11.53
CA GLU A 363 42.61 44.03 12.33
C GLU A 363 41.15 44.34 11.94
N VAL A 364 40.83 45.61 11.66
CA VAL A 364 39.49 46.02 11.22
C VAL A 364 39.18 45.50 9.82
N MET A 365 40.14 45.56 8.90
CA MET A 365 39.98 45.02 7.55
C MET A 365 39.76 43.50 7.56
N PHE A 366 40.55 42.79 8.38
CA PHE A 366 40.38 41.35 8.58
C PHE A 366 39.00 41.00 9.13
N PHE A 367 38.53 41.72 10.15
CA PHE A 367 37.20 41.49 10.75
C PHE A 367 36.06 41.75 9.75
N LEU A 368 36.14 42.83 8.97
CA LEU A 368 35.11 43.18 7.99
C LEU A 368 35.20 42.37 6.69
N HIS A 369 36.20 41.51 6.54
CA HIS A 369 36.47 40.75 5.33
C HIS A 369 36.59 41.64 4.08
N VAL A 370 37.27 42.79 4.21
CA VAL A 370 37.49 43.75 3.12
C VAL A 370 38.95 43.75 2.68
N GLU A 371 39.17 43.84 1.37
CA GLU A 371 40.53 43.82 0.79
C GLU A 371 41.27 45.16 0.93
N PHE A 372 40.55 46.29 1.05
CA PHE A 372 41.15 47.63 1.08
C PHE A 372 40.52 48.52 2.15
N GLY A 373 41.35 49.34 2.80
CA GLY A 373 40.92 50.35 3.77
C GLY A 373 42.01 51.43 3.96
N CYS A 374 41.61 52.60 4.47
CA CYS A 374 42.53 53.69 4.81
C CYS A 374 42.08 54.42 6.08
N ILE A 375 43.04 55.02 6.80
CA ILE A 375 42.78 55.91 7.95
C ILE A 375 43.31 57.31 7.61
N HIS A 376 42.48 58.34 7.76
CA HIS A 376 42.87 59.73 7.57
C HIS A 376 42.80 60.51 8.88
N LEU A 377 43.90 61.14 9.28
CA LEU A 377 43.93 62.10 10.38
C LEU A 377 43.73 63.50 9.82
N VAL A 378 42.75 64.23 10.34
CA VAL A 378 42.48 65.62 9.96
C VAL A 378 42.76 66.50 11.19
N GLN A 379 43.72 67.42 11.08
CA GLN A 379 43.92 68.47 12.09
C GLN A 379 42.89 69.57 11.84
N GLY A 380 42.09 69.87 12.87
CA GLY A 380 41.15 71.00 12.91
C GLY A 380 41.77 72.23 13.54
#